data_AF-A0A401MLV9-F1
#
_entry.id   AF-A0A401MLV9-F1
#
_cell.length_a   1.000
_cell.length_b   1.000
_cell.length_c   1.000
_cell.angle_alpha   90.00
_cell.angle_beta   90.00
_cell.angle_gamma   90.00
#
_symmetry.space_group_name_H-M   'P 1'
#
loop_
_entity.id
_entity.type
_entity.pdbx_description
1 polymer ?
#
loop_
_entity_poly.entity_id
_entity_poly.type
_entity_poly.pdbx_seq_one_letter_code
_entity_poly.pdbx_strand_id
1 'polypeptide(L)'
;MLLALGDRLGTSLRPKPLMLPDGSRVEVEGIDTAGRVLVQLVSNQGAYKPAYRNKVMADMFKLLWLRDSVPTAERTVLLVTELIVQALGGWVARAAADLGIEVYVFDGSTVVTLKRST
;
A
#
# COMPACT_ATOMS: atom_id res chain seq x y z
N MET A 1 8.91 -3.67 -8.17
CA MET A 1 8.13 -2.91 -7.16
C MET A 1 8.15 -3.56 -5.78
N LEU A 2 7.47 -4.69 -5.51
CA LEU A 2 7.41 -5.25 -4.14
C LEU A 2 8.78 -5.65 -3.56
N LEU A 3 9.66 -6.25 -4.36
CA LEU A 3 11.04 -6.58 -3.95
C LEU A 3 11.82 -5.32 -3.56
N ALA A 4 11.78 -4.28 -4.39
CA ALA A 4 12.43 -3.00 -4.11
C ALA A 4 11.90 -2.32 -2.83
N LEU A 5 10.60 -2.47 -2.51
CA LEU A 5 10.07 -2.03 -1.22
C LEU A 5 10.63 -2.88 -0.07
N GLY A 6 10.72 -4.19 -0.24
CA GLY A 6 11.29 -5.09 0.77
C GLY A 6 12.74 -4.71 1.11
N ASP A 7 13.58 -4.50 0.08
CA ASP A 7 14.95 -4.04 0.23
C ASP A 7 15.02 -2.69 0.95
N ARG A 8 14.14 -1.75 0.57
CA ARG A 8 14.05 -0.43 1.21
C ARG A 8 13.63 -0.48 2.68
N LEU A 9 12.77 -1.43 3.04
CA LEU A 9 12.28 -1.64 4.40
C LEU A 9 13.17 -2.58 5.23
N GLY A 10 14.18 -3.21 4.62
CA GLY A 10 15.03 -4.20 5.27
C GLY A 10 14.28 -5.49 5.66
N THR A 11 13.20 -5.83 4.96
CA THR A 11 12.40 -7.04 5.24
C THR A 11 11.93 -7.72 3.95
N SER A 12 11.81 -9.04 3.99
CA SER A 12 11.29 -9.81 2.87
C SER A 12 9.76 -9.68 2.82
N LEU A 13 9.24 -9.19 1.71
CA LEU A 13 7.79 -9.09 1.45
C LEU A 13 7.37 -10.12 0.42
N ARG A 14 6.26 -10.82 0.66
CA ARG A 14 5.67 -11.78 -0.28
C ARG A 14 4.14 -11.61 -0.33
N PRO A 15 3.50 -11.79 -1.50
CA PRO A 15 2.04 -11.90 -1.55
C PRO A 15 1.58 -13.12 -0.74
N LYS A 16 0.46 -13.00 -0.04
CA LYS A 16 -0.08 -14.09 0.78
C LYS A 16 -1.59 -13.94 0.99
N PRO A 17 -2.38 -15.01 0.85
CA PRO A 17 -3.73 -15.05 1.40
C PRO A 17 -3.68 -15.06 2.93
N LEU A 18 -4.46 -14.20 3.56
CA LEU A 18 -4.70 -14.24 5.00
C LEU A 18 -6.06 -14.84 5.28
N MET A 19 -6.09 -15.70 6.30
CA MET A 19 -7.32 -16.09 6.98
C MET A 19 -7.44 -15.23 8.23
N LEU A 20 -8.53 -14.49 8.35
CA LEU A 20 -8.77 -13.60 9.47
C LEU A 20 -9.52 -14.32 10.61
N PRO A 21 -9.50 -13.78 11.84
CA PRO A 21 -10.14 -14.42 12.99
C PRO A 21 -11.66 -14.64 12.82
N ASP A 22 -12.32 -13.81 12.00
CA ASP A 22 -13.74 -13.92 11.66
C ASP A 22 -14.04 -14.99 10.59
N GLY A 23 -13.02 -15.70 10.11
CA GLY A 23 -13.13 -16.72 9.06
C GLY A 23 -13.14 -16.16 7.64
N SER A 24 -13.04 -14.84 7.46
CA SER A 24 -12.90 -14.24 6.14
C SER A 24 -11.50 -14.46 5.56
N ARG A 25 -11.44 -14.61 4.24
CA ARG A 25 -10.19 -14.74 3.50
C ARG A 25 -9.94 -13.50 2.65
N VAL A 26 -8.72 -12.96 2.72
CA VAL A 26 -8.32 -11.78 1.96
C VAL A 26 -6.92 -11.95 1.38
N GLU A 27 -6.75 -11.56 0.12
CA GLU A 27 -5.44 -11.55 -0.53
C GLU A 27 -4.66 -10.28 -0.16
N VAL A 28 -3.44 -10.42 0.34
CA VAL A 28 -2.52 -9.29 0.58
C VAL A 28 -1.39 -9.36 -0.43
N GLU A 29 -1.10 -8.24 -1.07
CA GLU A 29 -0.14 -8.18 -2.18
C GLU A 29 1.31 -8.14 -1.70
N GLY A 30 1.53 -7.78 -0.44
CA GLY A 30 2.78 -8.02 0.28
C GLY A 30 2.59 -8.09 1.77
N ILE A 31 3.22 -9.08 2.40
CA ILE A 31 3.32 -9.21 3.85
C ILE A 31 4.73 -9.67 4.24
N ASP A 32 5.24 -9.20 5.38
CA ASP A 32 6.49 -9.74 5.95
C ASP A 32 6.26 -11.07 6.69
N THR A 33 7.34 -11.75 7.05
CA THR A 33 7.25 -13.06 7.71
C THR A 33 6.56 -13.01 9.06
N ALA A 34 6.64 -11.88 9.77
CA ALA A 34 6.03 -11.67 11.07
C ALA A 34 4.58 -11.13 11.00
N GLY A 35 4.08 -10.80 9.81
CA GLY A 35 2.74 -10.22 9.66
C GLY A 35 2.58 -8.80 10.19
N ARG A 36 3.68 -8.06 10.31
CA ARG A 36 3.76 -6.69 10.83
C ARG A 36 3.64 -5.62 9.76
N VAL A 37 4.07 -5.91 8.54
CA VAL A 37 3.98 -4.98 7.40
C VAL A 37 2.98 -5.54 6.40
N LEU A 38 1.91 -4.80 6.14
CA LEU A 38 0.90 -5.14 5.13
C LEU A 38 0.97 -4.16 3.96
N VAL A 39 0.99 -4.68 2.74
CA VAL A 39 1.16 -3.89 1.52
C VAL A 39 0.00 -4.11 0.56
N GLN A 40 -0.52 -3.03 0.00
CA GLN A 40 -1.29 -3.04 -1.25
C GLN A 40 -0.53 -2.28 -2.34
N LEU A 41 -0.72 -2.73 -3.57
CA LEU A 41 -0.05 -2.31 -4.79
C LEU A 41 -1.07 -1.64 -5.71
N VAL A 42 -0.76 -0.43 -6.15
CA VAL A 42 -1.45 0.21 -7.27
C VAL A 42 -0.46 0.39 -8.40
N SER A 43 -0.41 -0.60 -9.29
CA SER A 43 0.57 -0.68 -10.38
C SER A 43 -0.06 -0.51 -11.77
N ASN A 44 -1.13 0.27 -11.88
CA ASN A 44 -1.71 0.58 -13.19
C ASN A 44 -0.65 1.20 -14.11
N GLN A 45 -0.73 0.88 -15.40
CA GLN A 45 0.21 1.31 -16.44
C GLN A 45 -0.51 2.00 -17.60
N GLY A 46 0.25 2.71 -18.43
CA GLY A 46 -0.26 3.45 -19.58
C GLY A 46 -0.71 4.87 -19.22
N ALA A 47 -1.67 5.39 -19.96
CA ALA A 47 -2.21 6.72 -19.70
C ALA A 47 -3.01 6.75 -18.38
N TYR A 48 -2.87 7.84 -17.63
CA TYR A 48 -3.63 8.05 -16.40
C TYR A 48 -5.13 8.05 -16.68
N LYS A 49 -5.91 7.36 -15.84
CA LYS A 49 -7.38 7.35 -15.89
C LYS A 49 -7.94 7.80 -14.54
N PRO A 50 -8.98 8.66 -14.49
CA PRO A 50 -9.58 9.09 -13.23
C PRO A 50 -10.02 7.93 -12.32
N ALA A 51 -10.40 6.79 -12.89
CA ALA A 51 -10.76 5.58 -12.15
C ALA A 51 -9.61 5.01 -11.29
N TYR A 52 -8.35 5.35 -11.55
CA TYR A 52 -7.22 4.92 -10.71
C TYR A 52 -7.29 5.51 -9.30
N ARG A 53 -7.90 6.69 -9.14
CA ARG A 53 -8.19 7.25 -7.82
C ARG A 53 -9.12 6.36 -7.00
N ASN A 54 -10.09 5.71 -7.64
CA ASN A 54 -10.99 4.78 -6.95
C ASN A 54 -10.23 3.54 -6.48
N LYS A 55 -9.27 3.03 -7.27
CA LYS A 55 -8.41 1.90 -6.84
C LYS A 55 -7.53 2.30 -5.64
N VAL A 56 -6.91 3.48 -5.67
CA VAL A 56 -6.13 4.01 -4.54
C VAL A 56 -6.99 4.07 -3.27
N MET A 57 -8.20 4.64 -3.36
CA MET A 57 -9.09 4.75 -2.19
C MET A 57 -9.58 3.38 -1.70
N ALA A 58 -9.89 2.44 -2.61
CA ALA A 58 -10.30 1.09 -2.25
C ALA A 58 -9.17 0.34 -1.52
N ASP A 59 -7.92 0.48 -1.97
CA ASP A 59 -6.78 -0.15 -1.30
C ASP A 59 -6.44 0.51 0.03
N MET A 60 -6.59 1.83 0.15
CA MET A 60 -6.48 2.52 1.43
C MET A 60 -7.52 2.00 2.43
N PHE A 61 -8.78 1.87 2.00
CA PHE A 61 -9.84 1.30 2.83
C PHE A 61 -9.52 -0.14 3.25
N LYS A 62 -9.05 -0.98 2.31
CA LYS A 62 -8.62 -2.34 2.61
C LYS A 62 -7.48 -2.39 3.63
N LEU A 63 -6.48 -1.52 3.48
CA LEU A 63 -5.37 -1.41 4.43
C LEU A 63 -5.83 -0.99 5.83
N LEU A 64 -6.76 -0.03 5.93
CA LEU A 64 -7.35 0.36 7.22
C LEU A 64 -8.02 -0.81 7.92
N TRP A 65 -8.88 -1.52 7.20
CA TRP A 65 -9.59 -2.67 7.75
C TRP A 65 -8.64 -3.82 8.09
N LEU A 66 -7.64 -4.09 7.25
CA LEU A 66 -6.62 -5.11 7.51
C LEU A 66 -5.79 -4.80 8.76
N ARG A 67 -5.46 -3.54 9.02
CA ARG A 67 -4.74 -3.15 10.25
C ARG A 67 -5.51 -3.52 11.51
N ASP A 68 -6.82 -3.37 11.49
CA ASP A 68 -7.69 -3.71 12.61
C ASP A 68 -7.92 -5.23 12.71
N SER A 69 -7.97 -5.91 11.57
CA SER A 69 -8.29 -7.35 11.49
C SER A 69 -7.10 -8.28 11.71
N VAL A 70 -5.87 -7.79 11.53
CA VAL A 70 -4.64 -8.57 11.67
C VAL A 70 -3.92 -8.15 12.95
N PRO A 71 -3.95 -8.98 14.03
CA PRO A 71 -3.44 -8.57 15.35
C PRO A 71 -1.95 -8.18 15.38
N THR A 72 -1.16 -8.69 14.44
CA THR A 72 0.27 -8.42 14.34
C THR A 72 0.58 -7.19 13.50
N ALA A 73 -0.40 -6.59 12.81
CA ALA A 73 -0.14 -5.52 11.85
C ALA A 73 0.27 -4.22 12.56
N GLU A 74 1.48 -3.76 12.28
CA GLU A 74 2.04 -2.53 12.83
C GLU A 74 2.07 -1.42 11.77
N ARG A 75 2.30 -1.79 10.50
CA ARG A 75 2.51 -0.86 9.39
C ARG A 75 1.65 -1.26 8.19
N THR A 76 0.92 -0.28 7.66
CA THR A 76 0.19 -0.43 6.40
C THR A 76 0.80 0.45 5.33
N VAL A 77 1.08 -0.16 4.18
CA VAL A 77 1.82 0.46 3.09
C VAL A 77 1.00 0.42 1.81
N LEU A 78 0.78 1.59 1.21
CA LEU A 78 0.34 1.70 -0.16
C LEU A 78 1.56 1.95 -1.04
N LEU A 79 1.90 0.97 -1.89
CA LEU A 79 2.99 1.07 -2.84
C LEU A 79 2.44 1.33 -4.24
N VAL A 80 2.79 2.47 -4.81
CA VAL A 80 2.24 2.96 -6.08
C VAL A 80 3.33 3.17 -7.11
N THR A 81 3.00 3.19 -8.40
CA THR A 81 3.91 3.66 -9.44
C THR A 81 3.90 5.20 -9.54
N GLU A 82 4.90 5.79 -10.19
CA GLU A 82 4.92 7.25 -10.45
C GLU A 82 3.65 7.77 -11.13
N LEU A 83 3.10 7.02 -12.08
CA LEU A 83 1.82 7.35 -12.75
C LEU A 83 0.68 7.60 -11.74
N ILE A 84 0.65 6.82 -10.67
CA ILE A 84 -0.44 6.82 -9.68
C ILE A 84 -0.30 7.95 -8.67
N VAL A 85 0.84 8.65 -8.62
CA VAL A 85 1.00 9.85 -7.78
C VAL A 85 -0.07 10.90 -8.09
N GLN A 86 -0.54 10.99 -9.35
CA GLN A 86 -1.63 11.88 -9.74
C GLN A 86 -2.95 11.59 -9.01
N ALA A 87 -3.23 10.32 -8.67
CA ALA A 87 -4.43 9.91 -7.94
C ALA A 87 -4.39 10.29 -6.44
N LEU A 88 -3.21 10.64 -5.93
CA LEU A 88 -2.98 11.02 -4.53
C LEU A 88 -3.16 12.53 -4.29
N GLY A 89 -3.48 13.31 -5.33
CA GLY A 89 -3.71 14.75 -5.22
C GLY A 89 -4.87 15.15 -4.30
N GLY A 90 -4.83 16.41 -3.84
CA GLY A 90 -5.83 16.96 -2.93
C GLY A 90 -5.80 16.27 -1.57
N TRP A 91 -6.98 15.89 -1.06
CA TRP A 91 -7.11 15.32 0.28
C TRP A 91 -6.58 13.89 0.41
N VAL A 92 -6.33 13.16 -0.68
CA VAL A 92 -6.06 11.71 -0.63
C VAL A 92 -4.72 11.41 0.05
N ALA A 93 -3.63 12.05 -0.36
CA ALA A 93 -2.33 11.89 0.30
C ALA A 93 -2.36 12.34 1.77
N ARG A 94 -3.10 13.40 2.07
CA ARG A 94 -3.28 13.89 3.44
C ARG A 94 -4.02 12.88 4.30
N ALA A 95 -5.13 12.35 3.80
CA ALA A 95 -5.89 11.32 4.50
C ALA A 95 -5.06 10.06 4.71
N ALA A 96 -4.29 9.60 3.71
CA ALA A 96 -3.38 8.47 3.89
C ALA A 96 -2.41 8.70 5.06
N ALA A 97 -1.79 9.89 5.13
CA ALA A 97 -0.90 10.25 6.22
C ALA A 97 -1.60 10.33 7.59
N ASP A 98 -2.76 10.99 7.67
CA ASP A 98 -3.54 11.14 8.91
C ASP A 98 -4.05 9.78 9.42
N LEU A 99 -4.35 8.87 8.50
CA LEU A 99 -4.82 7.52 8.78
C LEU A 99 -3.67 6.53 9.06
N GLY A 100 -2.40 6.98 9.01
CA GLY A 100 -1.24 6.14 9.27
C GLY A 100 -0.92 5.14 8.16
N ILE A 101 -1.34 5.40 6.92
CA ILE A 101 -0.97 4.63 5.73
C ILE A 101 0.29 5.25 5.14
N GLU A 102 1.38 4.48 5.12
CA GLU A 102 2.61 4.90 4.49
C GLU A 102 2.49 4.78 2.97
N VAL A 103 2.79 5.85 2.24
CA VAL A 103 2.76 5.82 0.77
C VAL A 103 4.18 5.83 0.22
N TYR A 104 4.49 4.82 -0.59
CA TYR A 104 5.76 4.72 -1.30
C TYR A 104 5.52 4.72 -2.80
N VAL A 105 6.45 5.32 -3.53
CA VAL A 105 6.42 5.45 -4.99
C VAL A 105 7.55 4.64 -5.59
N PHE A 106 7.23 3.79 -6.55
CA PHE A 106 8.18 3.03 -7.36
C PHE A 106 8.36 3.72 -8.71
N ASP A 107 9.61 4.09 -9.02
CA ASP A 107 10.01 4.80 -10.25
C ASP A 107 10.34 3.87 -11.43
N GLY A 108 10.24 2.55 -11.24
CA GLY A 108 10.69 1.54 -12.20
C GLY A 108 11.97 0.83 -11.77
N SER A 109 12.72 1.40 -10.83
CA SER A 109 13.98 0.87 -10.31
C SER A 109 14.04 0.88 -8.77
N THR A 110 13.73 2.02 -8.14
CA THR A 110 13.83 2.22 -6.70
C THR A 110 12.50 2.60 -6.08
N VAL A 111 12.46 2.59 -4.75
CA VAL A 111 11.29 2.99 -3.97
C VAL A 111 11.63 4.15 -3.07
N VAL A 112 10.86 5.23 -3.20
CA VAL A 112 10.97 6.44 -2.37
C VAL A 112 9.68 6.68 -1.59
N THR A 113 9.78 7.30 -0.43
CA THR A 113 8.58 7.74 0.31
C THR A 113 7.93 8.91 -0.43
N LEU A 114 6.61 8.90 -0.57
CA LEU A 114 5.89 10.06 -1.11
C LEU A 114 6.16 11.27 -0.20
N LYS A 115 6.79 12.31 -0.76
CA LYS A 115 7.02 13.56 -0.01
C LYS A 115 5.66 14.17 0.36
N ARG A 116 5.49 14.57 1.62
CA ARG A 116 4.34 15.38 2.03
C ARG A 116 4.42 16.70 1.27
N SER A 117 3.45 16.96 0.40
CA SER A 117 3.23 18.33 -0.08
C SER A 117 2.76 19.15 1.12
N THR A 118 3.59 20.12 1.51
CA THR A 118 3.26 21.15 2.52
C THR A 118 2.08 21.99 2.07
#